data_AF-A0A291W3W5-F1
#
_entry.id   AF-A0A291W3W5-F1
#
_cell.length_a   1.000
_cell.length_b   1.000
_cell.length_c   1.000
_cell.angle_alpha   90.00
_cell.angle_beta   90.00
_cell.angle_gamma   90.00
#
_symmetry.space_group_name_H-M   'P 1'
#
loop_
_entity.id
_entity.type
_entity.pdbx_description
1 polymer ?
#
loop_
_entity_poly.entity_id
_entity_poly.type
_entity_poly.pdbx_seq_one_letter_code
_entity_poly.pdbx_strand_id
1 'polypeptide(L)'
;MSPNPLSHFPPFPDPPAPIADYLAELATAESVVDGPPPWDIGALPAELLAPLPAWLDAVCRWLNRTYAWQPHHVIPPCWIEHEQLPYEIAAFAFARIEAYSDAGSVIVWHEQYDRFITRMNTALGKTGDDCRVGKHDARPARFALSAWPRRPDLAAEQPSATCLTEELA
;
A
#
# COMPACT_ATOMS: atom_id res chain seq x y z
N MET A 1 -27.61 30.79 -17.18
CA MET A 1 -26.73 30.23 -16.13
C MET A 1 -25.35 30.06 -16.75
N SER A 2 -24.33 30.73 -16.24
CA SER A 2 -22.95 30.46 -16.69
C SER A 2 -22.54 29.06 -16.22
N PRO A 3 -21.91 28.24 -17.07
CA PRO A 3 -21.46 26.91 -16.67
C PRO A 3 -20.41 27.04 -15.55
N ASN A 4 -20.42 26.10 -14.60
CA ASN A 4 -19.42 26.04 -13.53
C ASN A 4 -18.01 25.87 -14.16
N PRO A 5 -17.09 26.85 -14.00
CA PRO A 5 -15.76 26.80 -14.62
C PRO A 5 -14.90 25.64 -14.07
N LEU A 6 -15.26 25.09 -12.91
CA LEU A 6 -14.52 24.02 -12.24
C LEU A 6 -14.99 22.61 -12.66
N SER A 7 -15.97 22.49 -13.54
CA SER A 7 -16.51 21.19 -14.00
C SER A 7 -15.51 20.32 -14.76
N HIS A 8 -14.36 20.85 -15.16
CA HIS A 8 -13.29 20.10 -15.84
C HIS A 8 -12.41 19.27 -14.89
N PHE A 9 -12.50 19.51 -13.57
CA PHE A 9 -11.80 18.71 -12.56
C PHE A 9 -12.53 17.38 -12.32
N PRO A 10 -11.90 16.23 -12.59
CA PRO A 10 -12.54 14.94 -12.37
C PRO A 10 -12.68 14.67 -10.87
N PRO A 11 -13.80 14.08 -10.42
CA PRO A 11 -13.92 13.60 -9.05
C PRO A 11 -12.93 12.45 -8.79
N PHE A 12 -12.67 12.19 -7.51
CA PHE A 12 -11.93 10.99 -7.10
C PHE A 12 -12.69 9.73 -7.54
N PRO A 13 -12.01 8.67 -8.02
CA PRO A 13 -12.69 7.46 -8.49
C PRO A 13 -13.45 6.76 -7.37
N ASP A 14 -14.75 6.51 -7.57
CA ASP A 14 -15.57 5.77 -6.62
C ASP A 14 -15.08 4.32 -6.47
N PRO A 15 -15.09 3.75 -5.25
CA PRO A 15 -14.76 2.35 -5.04
C PRO A 15 -15.76 1.43 -5.76
N PRO A 16 -15.32 0.26 -6.26
CA PRO A 16 -16.22 -0.76 -6.80
C PRO A 16 -17.25 -1.20 -5.76
N ALA A 17 -18.44 -1.62 -6.22
CA ALA A 17 -19.54 -2.00 -5.32
C ALA A 17 -19.14 -2.99 -4.20
N PRO A 18 -18.40 -4.10 -4.45
CA PRO A 18 -17.97 -4.99 -3.37
C PRO A 18 -17.11 -4.32 -2.30
N ILE A 19 -16.25 -3.38 -2.70
CA ILE A 19 -15.42 -2.60 -1.78
C ILE A 19 -16.27 -1.58 -1.02
N ALA A 20 -17.19 -0.89 -1.71
CA ALA A 20 -18.09 0.07 -1.08
C ALA A 20 -18.99 -0.60 -0.03
N ASP A 21 -19.54 -1.77 -0.34
CA ASP A 21 -20.35 -2.56 0.57
C ASP A 21 -19.53 -2.99 1.79
N TYR A 22 -18.31 -3.48 1.58
CA TYR A 22 -17.38 -3.84 2.66
C TYR A 22 -17.06 -2.65 3.59
N LEU A 23 -16.81 -1.46 3.02
CA LEU A 23 -16.58 -0.24 3.82
C LEU A 23 -17.83 0.18 4.61
N ALA A 24 -19.03 0.03 4.04
CA ALA A 24 -20.27 0.35 4.73
C ALA A 24 -20.55 -0.61 5.90
N GLU A 25 -20.26 -1.91 5.72
CA GLU A 25 -20.33 -2.90 6.80
C GLU A 25 -19.34 -2.57 7.93
N LEU A 26 -18.08 -2.21 7.59
CA LEU A 26 -17.08 -1.77 8.56
C LEU A 26 -17.51 -0.53 9.35
N ALA A 27 -18.10 0.46 8.67
CA ALA A 27 -18.51 1.72 9.29
C ALA A 27 -19.73 1.59 10.22
N THR A 28 -20.59 0.59 9.98
CA THR A 28 -21.81 0.37 10.77
C THR A 28 -21.65 -0.62 11.90
N ALA A 29 -20.49 -1.29 11.97
CA ALA A 29 -20.24 -2.28 13.00
C ALA A 29 -20.09 -1.65 14.38
N GLU A 30 -21.00 -2.01 15.28
CA GLU A 30 -20.97 -1.61 16.69
C GLU A 30 -19.93 -2.40 17.51
N SER A 31 -19.37 -3.47 16.92
CA SER A 31 -18.29 -4.31 17.47
C SER A 31 -17.15 -4.45 16.46
N VAL A 32 -15.98 -4.94 16.90
CA VAL A 32 -14.86 -5.27 16.00
C VAL A 32 -15.37 -6.17 14.88
N VAL A 33 -15.24 -5.74 13.62
CA VAL A 33 -15.60 -6.56 12.46
C VAL A 33 -14.58 -7.67 12.31
N ASP A 34 -15.07 -8.89 12.09
CA ASP A 34 -14.24 -10.00 11.62
C ASP A 34 -13.82 -9.74 10.17
N GLY A 35 -12.73 -9.00 9.99
CA GLY A 35 -12.21 -8.69 8.66
C GLY A 35 -10.87 -7.94 8.71
N PRO A 36 -9.98 -8.14 7.73
CA PRO A 36 -8.75 -7.37 7.65
C PRO A 36 -9.07 -5.89 7.33
N PRO A 37 -8.19 -4.95 7.72
CA PRO A 37 -8.30 -3.58 7.26
C PRO A 37 -8.37 -3.52 5.72
N PRO A 38 -9.19 -2.63 5.12
CA PRO A 38 -9.42 -2.63 3.67
C PRO A 38 -8.15 -2.34 2.85
N TRP A 39 -7.15 -1.68 3.46
CA TRP A 39 -5.85 -1.43 2.83
C TRP A 39 -4.85 -2.58 2.98
N ASP A 40 -5.15 -3.61 3.78
CA ASP A 40 -4.31 -4.81 3.90
C ASP A 40 -4.64 -5.80 2.77
N ILE A 41 -4.23 -5.43 1.56
CA ILE A 41 -4.55 -6.16 0.33
C ILE A 41 -4.06 -7.61 0.34
N GLY A 42 -3.03 -7.95 1.13
CA GLY A 42 -2.55 -9.32 1.26
C GLY A 42 -3.48 -10.23 2.08
N ALA A 43 -4.32 -9.63 2.93
CA ALA A 43 -5.26 -10.33 3.78
C ALA A 43 -6.69 -10.31 3.25
N LEU A 44 -7.00 -9.44 2.27
CA LEU A 44 -8.33 -9.34 1.67
C LEU A 44 -8.74 -10.65 0.96
N PRO A 45 -10.02 -11.03 1.05
CA PRO A 45 -10.54 -12.19 0.34
C PRO A 45 -10.62 -11.91 -1.18
N ALA A 46 -10.66 -12.99 -1.97
CA ALA A 46 -10.48 -12.94 -3.43
C ALA A 46 -11.54 -12.09 -4.14
N GLU A 47 -12.77 -12.07 -3.62
CA GLU A 47 -13.88 -11.27 -4.13
C GLU A 47 -13.65 -9.75 -4.01
N LEU A 48 -12.98 -9.31 -2.95
CA LEU A 48 -12.59 -7.91 -2.77
C LEU A 48 -11.33 -7.58 -3.56
N LEU A 49 -10.41 -8.54 -3.71
CA LEU A 49 -9.20 -8.37 -4.51
C LEU A 49 -9.46 -8.28 -6.00
N ALA A 50 -10.45 -9.00 -6.54
CA ALA A 50 -10.70 -9.06 -7.97
C ALA A 50 -10.91 -7.69 -8.65
N PRO A 51 -11.75 -6.77 -8.14
CA PRO A 51 -11.94 -5.45 -8.75
C PRO A 51 -10.85 -4.43 -8.36
N LEU A 52 -10.04 -4.72 -7.33
CA LEU A 52 -9.15 -3.75 -6.70
C LEU A 52 -8.07 -3.20 -7.64
N PRO A 53 -7.33 -4.01 -8.44
CA PRO A 53 -6.30 -3.49 -9.34
C PRO A 53 -6.81 -2.44 -10.33
N ALA A 54 -8.00 -2.67 -10.92
CA ALA A 54 -8.59 -1.73 -11.88
C ALA A 54 -8.97 -0.40 -11.23
N TRP A 55 -9.51 -0.46 -10.01
CA TRP A 55 -9.83 0.74 -9.24
C TRP A 55 -8.58 1.50 -8.80
N LEU A 56 -7.55 0.81 -8.29
CA LEU A 56 -6.29 1.44 -7.91
C LEU A 56 -5.55 2.04 -9.11
N ASP A 57 -5.66 1.46 -10.31
CA ASP A 57 -5.16 2.09 -11.54
C ASP A 57 -5.90 3.40 -11.84
N ALA A 58 -7.23 3.43 -11.69
CA ALA A 58 -8.00 4.66 -11.83
C ALA A 58 -7.59 5.72 -10.79
N VAL A 59 -7.32 5.32 -9.55
CA VAL A 59 -6.79 6.19 -8.49
C VAL A 59 -5.43 6.76 -8.88
N CYS A 60 -4.50 5.93 -9.37
CA CYS A 60 -3.19 6.38 -9.84
C CYS A 60 -3.31 7.42 -10.95
N ARG A 61 -4.20 7.19 -11.92
CA ARG A 61 -4.46 8.15 -13.01
C ARG A 61 -5.02 9.46 -12.49
N TRP A 62 -5.94 9.40 -11.53
CA TRP A 62 -6.50 10.60 -10.91
C TRP A 62 -5.43 11.38 -10.14
N LEU A 63 -4.58 10.71 -9.34
CA LEU A 63 -3.48 11.34 -8.61
C LEU A 63 -2.48 11.99 -9.54
N ASN A 64 -2.05 11.27 -10.58
CA ASN A 64 -1.13 11.79 -11.58
C ASN A 64 -1.71 13.02 -12.28
N ARG A 65 -2.98 12.97 -12.69
CA ARG A 65 -3.66 14.11 -13.33
C ARG A 65 -3.81 15.32 -12.40
N THR A 66 -4.03 15.07 -11.10
CA THR A 66 -4.36 16.14 -10.15
C THR A 66 -3.11 16.80 -9.57
N TYR A 67 -2.05 16.02 -9.30
CA TYR A 67 -0.91 16.47 -8.51
C TYR A 67 0.47 16.29 -9.20
N ALA A 68 0.60 15.44 -10.22
CA ALA A 68 1.91 15.13 -10.80
C ALA A 68 2.36 16.12 -11.88
N TRP A 69 2.71 17.33 -11.46
CA TRP A 69 3.25 18.38 -12.33
C TRP A 69 4.73 18.24 -12.66
N GLN A 70 5.45 17.34 -11.97
CA GLN A 70 6.87 17.07 -12.18
C GLN A 70 7.06 15.58 -12.45
N PRO A 71 8.06 15.19 -13.28
CA PRO A 71 8.29 13.77 -13.58
C PRO A 71 8.41 12.90 -12.32
N HIS A 72 9.11 13.36 -11.28
CA HIS A 72 9.30 12.61 -10.04
C HIS A 72 8.04 12.48 -9.16
N HIS A 73 6.96 13.19 -9.49
CA HIS A 73 5.65 13.02 -8.85
C HIS A 73 4.79 11.96 -9.55
N VAL A 74 5.18 11.52 -10.74
CA VAL A 74 4.39 10.55 -11.51
C VAL A 74 4.52 9.17 -10.87
N ILE A 75 3.37 8.62 -10.47
CA ILE A 75 3.20 7.20 -10.15
C ILE A 75 3.38 6.43 -11.46
N PRO A 76 4.34 5.49 -11.54
CA PRO A 76 4.65 4.80 -12.78
C PRO A 76 3.52 3.84 -13.21
N PRO A 77 3.33 3.58 -14.52
CA PRO A 77 2.36 2.61 -15.00
C PRO A 77 2.64 1.17 -14.54
N CYS A 78 3.89 0.85 -14.20
CA CYS A 78 4.28 -0.44 -13.63
C CYS A 78 4.11 -0.50 -12.10
N TRP A 79 3.32 0.39 -11.48
CA TRP A 79 3.16 0.48 -10.02
C TRP A 79 2.85 -0.88 -9.36
N ILE A 80 2.07 -1.73 -10.02
CA ILE A 80 1.67 -3.03 -9.47
C ILE A 80 2.83 -4.00 -9.31
N GLU A 81 3.90 -3.84 -10.09
CA GLU A 81 5.11 -4.67 -10.05
C GLU A 81 6.08 -4.26 -8.92
N HIS A 82 5.82 -3.11 -8.27
CA HIS A 82 6.62 -2.63 -7.15
C HIS A 82 5.92 -2.98 -5.84
N GLU A 83 6.20 -4.13 -5.23
CA GLU A 83 5.48 -4.68 -4.05
C GLU A 83 5.05 -3.67 -2.96
N GLN A 84 5.84 -2.63 -2.69
CA GLN A 84 5.46 -1.57 -1.74
C GLN A 84 4.33 -0.66 -2.26
N LEU A 85 4.33 -0.30 -3.54
CA LEU A 85 3.41 0.68 -4.11
C LEU A 85 1.93 0.25 -4.06
N PRO A 86 1.53 -1.01 -4.34
CA PRO A 86 0.16 -1.44 -4.16
C PRO A 86 -0.40 -1.16 -2.77
N TYR A 87 0.37 -1.44 -1.71
CA TYR A 87 -0.04 -1.16 -0.32
C TYR A 87 -0.13 0.34 -0.03
N GLU A 88 0.86 1.12 -0.49
CA GLU A 88 0.85 2.57 -0.32
C GLU A 88 -0.34 3.23 -1.04
N ILE A 89 -0.60 2.83 -2.29
CA ILE A 89 -1.70 3.34 -3.11
C ILE A 89 -3.05 2.93 -2.52
N ALA A 90 -3.19 1.67 -2.09
CA ALA A 90 -4.41 1.20 -1.42
C ALA A 90 -4.68 1.99 -0.13
N ALA A 91 -3.71 2.08 0.77
CA ALA A 91 -3.84 2.84 2.01
C ALA A 91 -4.25 4.29 1.75
N PHE A 92 -3.65 4.92 0.74
CA PHE A 92 -3.97 6.30 0.39
C PHE A 92 -5.36 6.47 -0.24
N ALA A 93 -5.80 5.52 -1.07
CA ALA A 93 -7.13 5.50 -1.66
C ALA A 93 -8.22 5.36 -0.59
N PHE A 94 -8.05 4.41 0.34
CA PHE A 94 -8.99 4.22 1.45
C PHE A 94 -8.99 5.42 2.42
N ALA A 95 -7.81 5.97 2.75
CA ALA A 95 -7.73 7.18 3.56
C ALA A 95 -8.44 8.38 2.91
N ARG A 96 -8.51 8.44 1.57
CA ARG A 96 -9.22 9.51 0.87
C ARG A 96 -10.73 9.45 1.08
N ILE A 97 -11.27 8.23 1.16
CA ILE A 97 -12.69 7.96 1.42
C ILE A 97 -13.02 8.39 2.85
N GLU A 98 -12.23 7.93 3.82
CA GLU A 98 -12.39 8.28 5.24
C GLU A 98 -12.24 9.78 5.50
N ALA A 99 -11.35 10.46 4.77
CA ALA A 99 -11.13 11.89 4.92
C ALA A 99 -12.37 12.75 4.58
N TYR A 100 -13.39 12.20 3.90
CA TYR A 100 -14.65 12.92 3.69
C TYR A 100 -15.49 13.05 4.97
N SER A 101 -15.23 12.21 5.98
CA SER A 101 -15.99 12.19 7.24
C SER A 101 -15.66 13.38 8.15
N ASP A 102 -14.50 14.00 8.01
CA ASP A 102 -14.05 15.15 8.82
C ASP A 102 -13.19 16.13 8.01
N ALA A 103 -13.46 17.43 8.13
CA ALA A 103 -12.76 18.46 7.38
C ALA A 103 -11.26 18.55 7.72
N GLY A 104 -10.87 18.29 8.97
CA GLY A 104 -9.46 18.27 9.39
C GLY A 104 -8.69 17.14 8.73
N SER A 105 -9.35 15.99 8.56
CA SER A 105 -8.78 14.79 7.92
C SER A 105 -8.41 15.01 6.45
N VAL A 106 -9.07 15.95 5.75
CA VAL A 106 -8.72 16.32 4.37
C VAL A 106 -7.34 16.96 4.29
N ILE A 107 -6.97 17.85 5.23
CA ILE A 107 -5.64 18.47 5.25
C ILE A 107 -4.57 17.43 5.54
N VAL A 108 -4.80 16.57 6.54
CA VAL A 108 -3.88 15.48 6.89
C VAL A 108 -3.67 14.54 5.70
N TRP A 109 -4.72 14.25 4.92
CA TRP A 109 -4.59 13.44 3.71
C TRP A 109 -3.63 14.06 2.69
N HIS A 110 -3.69 15.39 2.48
CA HIS A 110 -2.75 16.08 1.59
C HIS A 110 -1.31 16.05 2.14
N GLU A 111 -1.11 16.17 3.44
CA GLU A 111 0.23 16.00 4.04
C GLU A 111 0.77 14.58 3.85
N GLN A 112 -0.09 13.56 3.93
CA GLN A 112 0.32 12.19 3.67
C GLN A 112 0.67 11.95 2.19
N TYR A 113 0.06 12.70 1.26
CA TYR A 113 0.42 12.63 -0.17
C TYR A 113 1.89 12.99 -0.40
N ASP A 114 2.37 14.09 0.18
CA ASP A 114 3.76 14.52 0.02
C ASP A 114 4.75 13.48 0.58
N ARG A 115 4.37 12.85 1.69
CA ARG A 115 5.14 11.75 2.29
C ARG A 115 5.10 10.50 1.43
N PHE A 116 3.96 10.18 0.82
CA PHE A 116 3.83 9.09 -0.14
C PHE A 116 4.76 9.30 -1.34
N ILE A 117 4.78 10.50 -1.93
CA ILE A 117 5.68 10.82 -3.04
C ILE A 117 7.16 10.64 -2.64
N THR A 118 7.52 11.04 -1.43
CA THR A 118 8.88 10.83 -0.90
C THR A 118 9.23 9.34 -0.77
N ARG A 119 8.33 8.53 -0.20
CA ARG A 119 8.52 7.08 -0.06
C ARG A 119 8.54 6.37 -1.41
N MET A 120 7.65 6.73 -2.34
CA MET A 120 7.62 6.22 -3.70
C MET A 120 8.96 6.49 -4.39
N ASN A 121 9.48 7.72 -4.34
CA ASN A 121 10.77 8.05 -4.95
C ASN A 121 11.93 7.25 -4.33
N THR A 122 11.88 6.99 -3.02
CA THR A 122 12.86 6.14 -2.35
C THR A 122 12.74 4.68 -2.82
N ALA A 123 11.52 4.16 -2.95
CA ALA A 123 11.26 2.80 -3.40
C ALA A 123 11.68 2.55 -4.86
N LEU A 124 11.43 3.52 -5.74
CA LEU A 124 11.84 3.46 -7.15
C LEU A 124 13.36 3.61 -7.32
N GLY A 125 14.02 4.35 -6.43
CA GLY A 125 15.46 4.53 -6.42
C GLY A 125 15.99 5.14 -7.73
N LYS A 126 17.18 4.71 -8.14
CA LYS A 126 17.91 5.29 -9.30
C LYS A 126 17.24 5.03 -10.65
N THR A 127 16.39 4.01 -10.75
CA THR A 127 15.72 3.60 -12.00
C THR A 127 14.30 4.15 -12.09
N GLY A 128 13.91 5.09 -11.20
CA GLY A 128 12.55 5.61 -11.17
C GLY A 128 12.11 6.32 -12.46
N ASP A 129 13.04 6.93 -13.19
CA ASP A 129 12.74 7.57 -14.47
C ASP A 129 12.39 6.56 -15.57
N ASP A 130 13.03 5.39 -15.57
CA ASP A 130 12.68 4.28 -16.47
C ASP A 130 11.28 3.73 -16.12
N CYS A 131 10.99 3.55 -14.83
CA CYS A 131 9.69 3.06 -14.38
C CYS A 131 8.55 3.97 -14.85
N ARG A 132 8.75 5.30 -14.84
CA ARG A 132 7.74 6.30 -15.24
C ARG A 132 7.39 6.26 -16.71
N VAL A 133 8.29 5.78 -17.55
CA VAL A 133 8.02 5.54 -18.98
C VAL A 133 7.64 4.09 -19.28
N GLY A 134 7.35 3.30 -18.24
CA GLY A 134 6.93 1.90 -18.35
C GLY A 134 8.06 0.93 -18.64
N LYS A 135 9.32 1.34 -18.46
CA LYS A 135 10.49 0.45 -18.56
C LYS A 135 10.85 -0.05 -17.17
N HIS A 136 10.42 -1.26 -16.84
CA HIS A 136 10.71 -1.86 -15.55
C HIS A 136 11.73 -2.99 -15.69
N ASP A 137 12.72 -3.02 -14.79
CA ASP A 137 13.62 -4.15 -14.63
C ASP A 137 13.02 -5.18 -13.67
N ALA A 138 13.41 -6.44 -13.82
CA ALA A 138 13.04 -7.47 -12.86
C ALA A 138 13.65 -7.18 -11.48
N ARG A 139 12.89 -7.48 -10.42
CA ARG A 139 13.38 -7.34 -9.05
C ARG A 139 14.65 -8.18 -8.85
N PRO A 140 15.77 -7.58 -8.39
CA PRO A 140 17.02 -8.34 -8.22
C PRO A 140 16.88 -9.54 -7.29
N ALA A 141 17.49 -10.67 -7.66
CA ALA A 141 17.37 -11.95 -6.94
C ALA A 141 17.70 -11.88 -5.43
N ARG A 142 18.60 -10.97 -5.02
CA ARG A 142 18.91 -10.75 -3.60
C ARG A 142 17.70 -10.34 -2.74
N PHE A 143 16.64 -9.83 -3.36
CA PHE A 143 15.39 -9.44 -2.70
C PHE A 143 14.30 -10.51 -2.78
N ALA A 144 14.54 -11.65 -3.45
CA ALA A 144 13.62 -12.78 -3.47
C ALA A 144 13.70 -13.56 -2.14
N LEU A 145 13.00 -13.05 -1.12
CA LEU A 145 13.06 -13.57 0.25
C LEU A 145 12.61 -15.03 0.38
N SER A 146 11.78 -15.53 -0.54
CA SER A 146 11.39 -16.94 -0.60
C SER A 146 12.57 -17.89 -0.83
N ALA A 147 13.64 -17.40 -1.46
CA ALA A 147 14.87 -18.15 -1.68
C ALA A 147 15.87 -18.01 -0.51
N TRP A 148 15.58 -17.16 0.48
CA TRP A 148 16.48 -17.01 1.63
C TRP A 148 16.42 -18.26 2.51
N PRO A 149 17.57 -18.70 3.06
CA PRO A 149 17.57 -19.80 4.00
C PRO A 149 16.70 -19.44 5.20
N ARG A 150 15.74 -20.30 5.54
CA ARG A 150 15.03 -20.18 6.81
C ARG A 150 16.04 -20.37 7.92
N ARG A 151 16.00 -19.51 8.94
CA ARG A 151 16.76 -19.76 10.16
C ARG A 151 16.32 -21.12 10.71
N PRO A 152 17.25 -22.07 10.96
CA PRO A 152 16.88 -23.27 11.68
C PRO A 152 16.35 -22.88 13.06
N ASP A 153 15.34 -23.59 13.55
CA ASP A 153 14.79 -23.37 14.88
C ASP A 153 15.92 -23.53 15.91
N LEU A 154 16.33 -22.43 16.55
CA LEU A 154 17.33 -22.40 17.62
C LEU A 154 16.88 -23.15 18.89
N ALA A 155 15.77 -23.90 18.83
CA ALA A 155 15.18 -24.62 19.96
C ALA A 155 15.77 -26.03 20.19
N ALA A 156 16.72 -26.49 19.37
CA ALA A 156 17.23 -27.86 19.44
C ALA A 156 18.63 -28.02 20.07
N GLU A 157 19.16 -27.00 20.76
CA GLU A 157 20.44 -27.15 21.48
C GLU A 157 20.34 -26.60 22.91
N GLN A 158 19.69 -27.37 23.78
CA GLN A 158 19.96 -27.24 25.22
C GLN A 158 21.33 -27.88 25.48
N PRO A 159 22.32 -27.15 26.03
CA PRO A 159 23.55 -27.78 26.47
C PRO A 159 23.24 -28.74 27.64
N SER A 160 23.54 -30.01 27.44
CA SER A 160 23.48 -31.04 28.48
C SER A 160 24.38 -30.64 29.64
N ALA A 161 23.78 -30.25 30.77
CA ALA A 161 24.52 -30.03 32.02
C ALA A 161 24.99 -31.38 32.56
N THR A 162 26.19 -31.80 32.17
CA THR A 162 26.87 -32.96 32.77
C THR A 162 28.23 -32.54 33.31
N CYS A 163 28.42 -32.82 34.59
CA CYS A 163 29.67 -32.90 35.35
C CYS A 163 30.35 -31.58 35.80
N LEU A 164 29.97 -31.11 37.00
CA LEU A 164 30.92 -30.52 37.96
C LEU A 164 30.72 -31.24 39.30
N THR A 165 31.46 -32.32 39.47
CA THR A 165 31.83 -32.86 40.79
C THR A 165 33.33 -33.14 40.76
N GLU A 166 33.97 -32.95 41.92
CA GLU A 166 35.43 -33.03 42.21
C GLU A 166 36.14 -31.67 42.00
N GLU A 167 36.76 -31.02 42.99
CA GLU A 167 37.40 -31.46 44.24
C GLU A 167 37.19 -30.43 45.39
N LEU A 168 36.97 -30.93 46.60
CA LEU A 168 37.31 -30.23 47.85
C LEU A 168 38.33 -31.12 48.57
N ALA A 169 39.58 -30.67 48.61
CA ALA A 169 40.65 -31.16 49.48
C ALA A 169 41.37 -29.94 50.08
#